data_AF-A0A2V9IDJ0-F1
#
_entry.id   AF-A0A2V9IDJ0-F1
#
_cell.length_a   1.000
_cell.length_b   1.000
_cell.length_c   1.000
_cell.angle_alpha   90.00
_cell.angle_beta   90.00
_cell.angle_gamma   90.00
#
_symmetry.space_group_name_H-M   'P 1'
#
loop_
_entity.id
_entity.type
_entity.pdbx_description
1 polymer ?
#
loop_
_entity_poly.entity_id
_entity_poly.type
_entity_poly.pdbx_seq_one_letter_code
_entity_poly.pdbx_strand_id
1 'polypeptide(L)'
;MLPHMHLLGKSMEITAVRPDGTREVLVWVRDYDFKGQTSYVFKRPVPLPRGTRVEVIAYYDNSEQNPRNPNKPPKAVRWGESTTDETCVAYLTYTLKE
;
A
#
# COMPACT_ATOMS: atom_id res chain seq x y z
N MET A 1 -5.87 -6.19 6.02
CA MET A 1 -5.49 -5.19 5.02
C MET A 1 -4.26 -5.68 4.29
N LEU A 2 -4.24 -5.60 2.97
CA LEU A 2 -3.14 -6.08 2.14
C LEU A 2 -2.63 -4.90 1.30
N PRO A 3 -1.46 -4.35 1.63
CA PRO A 3 -0.70 -3.45 0.75
C PRO A 3 -0.19 -4.21 -0.48
N HIS A 4 -0.49 -3.73 -1.68
CA HIS A 4 -0.14 -4.38 -2.94
C HIS A 4 0.51 -3.39 -3.92
N MET A 5 1.73 -3.72 -4.31
CA MET A 5 2.58 -3.02 -5.28
C MET A 5 3.37 -4.08 -6.05
N HIS A 6 4.06 -3.70 -7.13
CA HIS A 6 4.94 -4.61 -7.86
C HIS A 6 6.42 -4.40 -7.49
N LEU A 7 7.32 -4.72 -8.42
CA LEU A 7 8.75 -4.90 -8.17
C LEU A 7 9.50 -3.63 -7.71
N LEU A 8 8.98 -2.45 -8.06
CA LEU A 8 9.56 -1.16 -7.69
C LEU A 8 9.00 -0.64 -6.37
N GLY A 9 7.99 -1.28 -5.77
CA GLY A 9 7.44 -0.90 -4.48
C GLY A 9 8.48 -0.88 -3.36
N LYS A 10 8.52 0.21 -2.59
CA LYS A 10 9.46 0.43 -1.47
C LYS A 10 8.75 0.55 -0.12
N SER A 11 7.63 1.26 -0.09
CA SER A 11 6.84 1.44 1.13
C SER A 11 5.40 1.75 0.77
N MET A 12 4.46 1.26 1.59
CA MET A 12 3.06 1.69 1.52
C MET A 12 2.51 1.96 2.91
N GLU A 13 1.88 3.12 3.07
CA GLU A 13 1.17 3.54 4.27
C GLU A 13 -0.33 3.65 3.93
N ILE A 14 -1.17 3.07 4.79
CA ILE A 14 -2.62 3.17 4.73
C ILE A 14 -3.09 3.83 6.02
N THR A 15 -3.75 4.99 5.90
CA THR A 15 -4.08 5.86 7.03
C THR A 15 -5.57 6.19 7.03
N ALA A 16 -6.20 6.07 8.19
CA ALA A 16 -7.56 6.54 8.42
C ALA A 16 -7.52 8.00 8.86
N VAL A 17 -8.26 8.85 8.15
CA VAL A 17 -8.52 10.24 8.52
C VAL A 17 -9.98 10.35 8.95
N ARG A 18 -10.20 10.55 10.25
CA ARG A 18 -11.52 10.60 10.86
C ARG A 18 -12.23 11.94 10.61
N PRO A 19 -13.55 12.02 10.81
CA PRO A 19 -14.31 13.25 10.61
C PRO A 19 -13.84 14.43 11.47
N ASP A 20 -13.27 14.17 12.64
CA ASP A 20 -12.69 15.16 13.55
C ASP A 20 -11.28 15.62 13.11
N GLY A 21 -10.75 15.08 12.01
CA GLY A 21 -9.40 15.34 11.50
C GLY A 21 -8.32 14.44 12.09
N THR A 22 -8.63 13.59 13.07
CA THR A 22 -7.65 12.67 13.68
C THR A 22 -7.14 11.68 12.64
N ARG A 23 -5.81 11.51 12.58
CA ARG A 23 -5.13 10.60 11.66
C ARG A 23 -4.60 9.38 12.43
N GLU A 24 -4.89 8.18 11.95
CA GLU A 24 -4.36 6.92 12.49
C GLU A 24 -3.81 6.06 11.36
N VAL A 25 -2.52 5.71 11.47
CA VAL A 25 -1.88 4.76 10.56
C VAL A 25 -2.43 3.37 10.85
N LEU A 26 -3.16 2.81 9.89
CA LEU A 26 -3.76 1.48 9.98
C LEU A 26 -2.71 0.40 9.70
N VAL A 27 -1.97 0.54 8.60
CA VAL A 27 -0.88 -0.35 8.22
C VAL A 27 0.21 0.48 7.56
N TRP A 28 1.47 0.23 7.92
CA TRP A 28 2.62 0.80 7.24
C TRP A 28 3.71 -0.25 7.04
N VAL A 29 3.88 -0.67 5.80
CA VAL A 29 4.99 -1.54 5.40
C VAL A 29 6.11 -0.64 4.89
N ARG A 30 7.12 -0.41 5.75
CA ARG A 30 8.23 0.54 5.50
C ARG A 30 9.31 0.01 4.58
N ASP A 31 9.55 -1.31 4.62
CA ASP A 31 10.48 -2.02 3.76
C ASP A 31 9.71 -3.09 3.01
N TYR A 32 9.04 -2.64 1.95
CA TYR A 32 8.20 -3.50 1.14
C TYR A 32 9.05 -4.45 0.31
N ASP A 33 8.68 -5.73 0.29
CA ASP A 33 9.21 -6.73 -0.63
C ASP A 33 8.04 -7.40 -1.36
N PHE A 34 8.08 -7.35 -2.70
CA PHE A 34 7.11 -7.99 -3.56
C PHE A 34 6.92 -9.49 -3.25
N LYS A 35 7.97 -10.18 -2.79
CA LYS A 35 7.91 -11.60 -2.41
C LYS A 35 7.25 -11.84 -1.06
N GLY A 36 7.25 -10.83 -0.18
CA GLY A 36 6.74 -10.89 1.20
C GLY A 36 5.32 -10.35 1.36
N GLN A 37 4.56 -10.23 0.26
CA GLN A 37 3.20 -9.70 0.29
C GLN A 37 2.27 -10.54 1.14
N THR A 38 1.71 -9.92 2.18
CA THR A 38 0.85 -10.61 3.14
C THR A 38 -0.25 -9.70 3.67
N SER A 39 -1.30 -10.32 4.18
CA SER A 39 -2.41 -9.63 4.83
C SER A 39 -2.08 -9.33 6.29
N TYR A 40 -2.27 -8.09 6.71
CA TYR A 40 -2.19 -7.65 8.10
C TYR A 40 -3.58 -7.64 8.72
N VAL A 41 -3.76 -8.35 9.84
CA VAL A 41 -5.02 -8.44 10.57
C VAL A 41 -4.86 -7.77 11.92
N PHE A 42 -5.79 -6.88 12.28
CA PHE A 42 -5.78 -6.22 13.57
C PHE A 42 -6.15 -7.20 14.69
N LYS A 43 -5.41 -7.16 15.80
CA LYS A 43 -5.76 -7.93 17.03
C LYS A 43 -7.11 -7.52 17.62
N ARG A 44 -7.50 -6.24 17.44
CA ARG A 44 -8.78 -5.68 17.85
C ARG A 44 -9.36 -4.90 16.67
N PRO A 45 -10.66 -5.01 16.36
CA PRO A 45 -11.26 -4.22 15.29
C PRO A 45 -11.01 -2.73 15.49
N VAL A 46 -10.70 -2.01 14.41
CA VAL A 46 -10.53 -0.55 14.42
C VAL A 46 -11.82 0.09 13.92
N PRO A 47 -12.56 0.84 14.76
CA PRO A 47 -13.77 1.52 14.32
C PRO A 47 -13.43 2.63 13.32
N LEU A 48 -14.10 2.59 12.17
CA LEU A 48 -14.07 3.63 11.15
C LEU A 48 -15.45 4.29 11.10
N PRO A 49 -15.69 5.38 11.85
CA PRO A 49 -16.99 6.05 11.87
C PRO A 49 -17.34 6.61 10.47
N ARG A 50 -18.64 6.83 10.23
CA ARG A 50 -19.13 7.48 9.01
C ARG A 50 -18.38 8.78 8.77
N GLY A 51 -17.92 8.99 7.54
CA GLY A 51 -17.13 10.15 7.15
C GLY A 51 -15.61 9.97 7.29
N THR A 52 -15.14 8.81 7.79
CA THR A 52 -13.72 8.46 7.72
C THR A 52 -13.27 8.36 6.26
N ARG A 53 -12.17 9.02 5.90
CA ARG A 53 -11.46 8.85 4.63
C ARG A 53 -10.28 7.91 4.84
N VAL A 54 -10.10 6.94 3.95
CA VAL A 54 -8.88 6.12 3.91
C VAL A 54 -7.94 6.73 2.87
N GLU A 55 -6.72 7.03 3.28
CA GLU A 55 -5.65 7.53 2.43
C GLU A 55 -4.59 6.45 2.24
N VAL A 56 -4.05 6.34 1.03
CA VAL A 56 -2.96 5.42 0.69
C VAL A 56 -1.81 6.23 0.10
N ILE A 57 -0.62 6.04 0.65
CA ILE A 57 0.62 6.62 0.10
C ILE A 57 1.57 5.47 -0.22
N ALA A 58 1.97 5.39 -1.48
CA ALA A 58 2.93 4.40 -1.98
C ALA A 58 4.21 5.09 -2.46
N TYR A 59 5.34 4.48 -2.16
CA TYR A 59 6.67 4.93 -2.59
C TYR A 59 7.29 3.85 -3.48
N TYR A 60 7.88 4.29 -4.59
CA TYR A 60 8.51 3.44 -5.59
C TYR A 60 9.97 3.83 -5.80
N ASP A 61 10.81 2.86 -6.13
CA ASP A 61 12.22 3.07 -6.48
C ASP A 61 12.49 2.57 -7.91
N ASN A 62 12.41 3.48 -8.87
CA ASN A 62 12.75 3.22 -10.28
C ASN A 62 14.19 3.65 -10.61
N SER A 63 15.09 3.70 -9.63
CA SER A 63 16.50 4.02 -9.88
C SER A 63 17.23 2.86 -10.55
N GLU A 64 18.40 3.16 -11.14
CA GLU A 64 19.30 2.15 -11.70
C GLU A 64 19.96 1.29 -10.62
N GLN A 65 20.09 1.82 -9.40
CA GLN A 65 20.70 1.13 -8.27
C GLN A 65 19.76 0.14 -7.59
N ASN A 66 18.44 0.20 -7.86
CA ASN A 66 17.49 -0.77 -7.31
C ASN A 66 17.71 -2.14 -7.97
N PRO A 67 18.21 -3.16 -7.26
CA PRO A 67 18.43 -4.49 -7.83
C PRO A 67 17.12 -5.21 -8.21
N ARG A 68 15.98 -4.76 -7.68
CA ARG A 68 14.65 -5.29 -8.01
C ARG A 68 14.06 -4.67 -9.28
N ASN A 69 14.66 -3.61 -9.84
CA ASN A 69 14.18 -3.01 -11.07
C ASN A 69 14.37 -3.99 -12.25
N PRO A 70 13.29 -4.42 -12.94
CA PRO A 70 13.41 -5.35 -14.05
C PRO A 70 13.95 -4.68 -15.34
N ASN A 71 14.10 -3.35 -15.34
CA ASN A 71 14.57 -2.59 -16.50
C ASN A 71 15.99 -2.08 -16.28
N LYS A 72 16.89 -2.38 -17.22
CA LYS A 72 18.25 -1.84 -17.26
C LYS A 72 18.58 -1.38 -18.69
N PRO A 73 18.62 -0.06 -18.97
CA PRO A 73 18.44 1.07 -18.04
C PRO A 73 16.99 1.24 -17.55
N PRO A 74 16.74 2.01 -16.46
CA PRO A 74 15.38 2.32 -16.02
C PRO A 74 14.55 3.00 -17.11
N LYS A 75 13.25 2.70 -17.13
CA LYS A 75 12.28 3.28 -18.07
C LYS A 75 11.02 3.73 -17.33
N ALA A 76 10.17 4.53 -17.97
CA ALA A 76 8.88 4.89 -17.41
C ALA A 76 8.00 3.63 -17.24
N VAL A 77 7.49 3.42 -16.02
CA VAL A 77 6.58 2.33 -15.67
C VAL A 77 5.20 2.93 -15.38
N ARG A 78 4.14 2.24 -15.81
CA ARG A 78 2.75 2.68 -15.65
C ARG A 78 1.96 1.65 -14.85
N TRP A 79 0.73 2.00 -14.50
CA TRP A 79 -0.18 1.06 -13.88
C TRP A 79 -0.50 -0.08 -14.86
N GLY A 80 -0.48 -1.33 -14.38
CA GLY A 80 -0.82 -2.51 -15.17
C GLY A 80 -0.80 -3.79 -14.36
N GLU A 81 -1.30 -4.87 -14.98
CA GLU A 81 -1.42 -6.18 -14.32
C GLU A 81 -0.13 -7.00 -14.39
N SER A 82 0.80 -6.65 -15.30
CA SER A 82 2.10 -7.33 -15.36
C SER A 82 2.93 -6.98 -14.14
N THR A 83 3.70 -7.95 -13.63
CA THR A 83 4.67 -7.72 -12.54
C THR A 83 5.76 -6.69 -12.89
N THR A 84 5.97 -6.39 -14.18
CA THR A 84 6.89 -5.36 -14.65
C THR A 84 6.23 -3.98 -14.83
N ASP A 85 4.89 -3.93 -14.78
CA ASP A 85 4.13 -2.70 -14.56
C ASP A 85 4.06 -2.44 -13.04
N GLU A 86 3.41 -1.36 -12.61
CA GLU A 86 3.23 -1.07 -11.18
C GLU A 86 1.79 -1.04 -10.73
N THR A 87 1.59 -1.16 -9.41
CA THR A 87 0.27 -1.02 -8.77
C THR A 87 0.35 -0.18 -7.51
N CYS A 88 -0.74 0.54 -7.21
CA CYS A 88 -0.97 1.24 -5.94
C CYS A 88 -2.33 0.78 -5.41
N VAL A 89 -2.36 -0.35 -4.71
CA VAL A 89 -3.62 -0.95 -4.25
C VAL A 89 -3.53 -1.31 -2.78
N ALA A 90 -4.57 -0.94 -2.03
CA ALA A 90 -4.79 -1.40 -0.67
C ALA A 90 -6.10 -2.20 -0.63
N TYR A 91 -6.02 -3.49 -0.32
CA TYR A 91 -7.22 -4.28 -0.09
C TYR A 91 -7.65 -4.19 1.38
N LEU A 92 -8.90 -3.77 1.60
CA LEU A 92 -9.50 -3.64 2.91
C LEU A 92 -10.59 -4.68 3.10
N THR A 93 -10.59 -5.31 4.27
CA THR A 93 -11.68 -6.18 4.72
C THR A 93 -12.30 -5.50 5.93
N TYR A 94 -13.62 -5.31 5.90
CA TYR A 94 -14.37 -4.65 6.97
C TYR A 94 -15.70 -5.38 7.19
N THR A 95 -16.27 -5.20 8.37
CA THR A 95 -17.64 -5.59 8.69
C THR A 95 -18.47 -4.33 8.87
N LEU A 96 -19.73 -4.36 8.44
CA LEU A 96 -20.69 -3.32 8.79
C LEU A 96 -21.22 -3.63 10.19
N LYS A 97 -21.36 -2.58 11.01
CA LYS A 97 -22.08 -2.69 12.27
C LYS A 97 -23.54 -2.40 11.98
N GLU A 98 -24.40 -3.37 12.26
CA GLU A 98 -25.86 -3.23 12.23
C GLU A 98 -26.35 -2.27 13.33
#